data_AF-A0A354AWL1-F1
#
_entry.id   AF-A0A354AWL1-F1
#
_cell.length_a   1.000
_cell.length_b   1.000
_cell.length_c   1.000
_cell.angle_alpha   90.00
_cell.angle_beta   90.00
_cell.angle_gamma   90.00
#
_symmetry.space_group_name_H-M   'P 1'
#
loop_
_entity.id
_entity.type
_entity.pdbx_description
1 polymer ?
#
loop_
_entity_poly.entity_id
_entity_poly.type
_entity_poly.pdbx_seq_one_letter_code
_entity_poly.pdbx_strand_id
1 'polypeptide(L)'
;ASGVPWDLRKVDHYECYDDFDWDVAWEKEGDCFARYRVRVSEMRQSLKILRQACAMIPGGATENLEAQRLAQGKKSEWYGFDYQYVAKKVAPTFKIPSGELYTRLESGKGEIGIFIQGNDDV
;
A
#
# COMPACT_ATOMS: atom_id res chain seq x y z
N ALA A 1 -19.58 7.87 -8.42
CA ALA A 1 -20.62 8.89 -8.17
C ALA A 1 -21.63 9.08 -9.32
N SER A 2 -21.47 8.41 -10.47
CA SER A 2 -22.40 8.50 -11.62
C SER A 2 -23.04 7.15 -11.94
N GLY A 3 -23.39 6.37 -10.91
CA GLY A 3 -24.10 5.10 -11.04
C GLY A 3 -23.25 3.86 -11.32
N VAL A 4 -21.92 3.98 -11.41
CA VAL A 4 -21.01 2.84 -11.64
C VAL A 4 -20.35 2.42 -10.32
N PRO A 5 -20.59 1.20 -9.82
CA PRO A 5 -19.89 0.65 -8.66
C PRO A 5 -18.53 0.08 -9.09
N TRP A 6 -17.54 0.96 -9.23
CA TRP A 6 -16.19 0.60 -9.69
C TRP A 6 -15.12 1.10 -8.73
N ASP A 7 -14.19 0.22 -8.37
CA ASP A 7 -13.05 0.51 -7.50
C ASP A 7 -11.93 -0.51 -7.74
N LEU A 8 -10.72 -0.06 -8.09
CA LEU A 8 -9.62 -0.98 -8.44
C LEU A 8 -9.21 -1.89 -7.27
N ARG A 9 -9.43 -1.47 -6.01
CA ARG A 9 -9.08 -2.26 -4.83
C ARG A 9 -9.89 -3.55 -4.70
N LYS A 10 -11.07 -3.62 -5.34
CA LYS A 10 -11.92 -4.84 -5.40
C LYS A 10 -11.89 -5.53 -6.76
N VAL A 11 -11.36 -4.90 -7.80
CA VAL A 11 -11.32 -5.45 -9.16
C VAL A 11 -9.98 -6.11 -9.45
N ASP A 12 -8.88 -5.39 -9.18
CA ASP A 12 -7.52 -5.85 -9.46
C ASP A 12 -6.89 -6.56 -8.25
N HIS A 13 -7.56 -6.57 -7.09
CA HIS A 13 -7.21 -7.37 -5.91
C HIS A 13 -5.73 -7.25 -5.46
N TYR A 14 -5.20 -6.02 -5.41
CA TYR A 14 -3.80 -5.79 -5.05
C TYR A 14 -3.60 -5.69 -3.52
N GLU A 15 -2.36 -5.94 -3.08
CA GLU A 15 -1.97 -5.94 -1.66
C GLU A 15 -2.85 -6.89 -0.80
N CYS A 16 -3.43 -6.41 0.29
CA CYS A 16 -4.27 -7.18 1.21
C CYS A 16 -5.67 -6.58 1.37
N TYR A 17 -6.16 -5.83 0.37
CA TYR A 17 -7.50 -5.21 0.44
C TYR A 17 -8.66 -6.22 0.48
N ASP A 18 -8.40 -7.47 0.10
CA ASP A 18 -9.36 -8.57 0.15
C ASP A 18 -9.54 -9.16 1.54
N ASP A 19 -8.55 -9.00 2.42
CA ASP A 19 -8.60 -9.48 3.80
C ASP A 19 -9.48 -8.58 4.68
N PHE A 20 -9.81 -7.38 4.20
CA PHE A 20 -10.62 -6.40 4.92
C PHE A 20 -12.09 -6.42 4.49
N ASP A 21 -12.98 -6.27 5.46
CA ASP A 21 -14.41 -6.08 5.25
C ASP A 21 -14.74 -4.59 5.06
N TRP A 22 -15.02 -4.20 3.82
CA TRP A 22 -15.39 -2.83 3.44
C TRP A 22 -16.21 -2.81 2.14
N ASP A 23 -16.98 -1.73 1.96
CA ASP A 23 -17.89 -1.54 0.83
C ASP A 23 -17.45 -0.40 -0.09
N VAL A 24 -17.64 -0.58 -1.40
CA VAL A 24 -17.41 0.48 -2.39
C VAL A 24 -18.50 1.54 -2.29
N ALA A 25 -18.10 2.80 -2.07
CA ALA A 25 -19.04 3.92 -2.01
C ALA A 25 -19.40 4.41 -3.42
N TRP A 26 -20.69 4.42 -3.75
CA TRP A 26 -21.19 4.92 -5.03
C TRP A 26 -22.55 5.60 -4.85
N GLU A 27 -22.89 6.46 -5.80
CA GLU A 27 -24.14 7.24 -5.86
C GLU A 27 -24.57 7.29 -7.33
N LYS A 28 -25.86 7.54 -7.60
CA LYS A 28 -26.45 7.49 -8.96
C LYS A 28 -26.54 8.86 -9.62
N GLU A 29 -26.60 9.92 -8.82
CA GLU A 29 -27.04 11.25 -9.21
C GLU A 29 -26.01 12.01 -10.06
N GLY A 30 -24.72 11.68 -9.97
CA GLY A 30 -23.67 12.23 -10.84
C GLY A 30 -23.31 13.71 -10.59
N ASP A 31 -23.97 14.37 -9.64
CA ASP A 31 -23.76 15.78 -9.35
C ASP A 31 -22.58 16.02 -8.37
N CYS A 32 -22.27 17.29 -8.12
CA CYS A 32 -21.20 17.66 -7.19
C CYS A 32 -21.50 17.20 -5.75
N PHE A 33 -22.77 17.17 -5.36
CA PHE A 33 -23.17 16.73 -4.04
C PHE A 33 -23.00 15.22 -3.84
N ALA A 34 -23.32 14.41 -4.86
CA ALA A 34 -23.05 12.99 -4.90
C ALA A 34 -21.54 12.71 -4.80
N ARG A 35 -20.70 13.47 -5.53
CA ARG A 35 -19.23 13.35 -5.40
C ARG A 35 -18.74 13.66 -3.98
N TYR A 36 -19.30 14.71 -3.35
CA TYR A 36 -19.00 15.03 -1.96
C TYR A 36 -19.42 13.90 -1.00
N ARG A 37 -20.63 13.37 -1.13
CA ARG A 37 -21.14 12.26 -0.30
C ARG A 37 -20.33 10.98 -0.45
N VAL A 38 -19.93 10.65 -1.68
CA VAL A 38 -19.03 9.51 -1.94
C VAL A 38 -17.71 9.71 -1.20
N ARG A 39 -17.08 10.89 -1.30
CA ARG A 39 -15.82 11.17 -0.60
C ARG A 39 -15.93 11.05 0.91
N VAL A 40 -17.02 11.54 1.49
CA VAL A 40 -17.27 11.38 2.94
C VAL A 40 -17.46 9.91 3.32
N SER A 41 -18.12 9.13 2.47
CA SER A 41 -18.33 7.70 2.70
C SER A 41 -17.03 6.89 2.55
N GLU A 42 -16.20 7.21 1.56
CA GLU A 42 -14.85 6.66 1.40
C GLU A 42 -14.01 6.90 2.64
N MET A 43 -14.01 8.11 3.22
CA MET A 43 -13.27 8.38 4.47
C MET A 43 -13.72 7.49 5.63
N ARG A 44 -15.03 7.17 5.73
CA ARG A 44 -15.55 6.26 6.75
C ARG A 44 -15.10 4.81 6.51
N GLN A 45 -15.09 4.36 5.26
CA GLN A 45 -14.59 3.03 4.90
C GLN A 45 -13.09 2.91 5.13
N SER A 46 -12.30 3.96 4.82
CA SER A 46 -10.87 4.01 5.16
C SER A 46 -10.63 3.86 6.66
N LEU A 47 -11.43 4.53 7.50
CA LEU A 47 -11.36 4.33 8.96
C LEU A 47 -11.74 2.92 9.39
N LYS A 48 -12.70 2.27 8.72
CA LYS A 48 -13.09 0.86 8.97
C LYS A 48 -11.91 -0.07 8.68
N ILE A 49 -11.27 0.09 7.51
CA ILE A 49 -10.07 -0.66 7.11
C ILE A 49 -8.95 -0.45 8.11
N LEU A 50 -8.62 0.79 8.48
CA LEU A 50 -7.56 1.08 9.44
C LEU A 50 -7.77 0.41 10.80
N ARG A 51 -9.02 0.39 11.29
CA ARG A 51 -9.34 -0.30 12.55
C ARG A 51 -9.14 -1.81 12.46
N GLN A 52 -9.52 -2.42 11.34
CA GLN A 52 -9.30 -3.85 11.09
C GLN A 52 -7.81 -4.15 10.96
N ALA A 53 -7.09 -3.36 10.17
CA ALA A 53 -5.64 -3.46 10.04
C ALA A 53 -4.96 -3.39 11.40
N CYS A 54 -5.28 -2.41 12.24
CA CYS A 54 -4.71 -2.31 13.59
C CYS A 54 -4.96 -3.55 14.46
N ALA A 55 -6.11 -4.21 14.31
CA ALA A 55 -6.41 -5.45 15.04
C ALA A 55 -5.73 -6.70 14.42
N MET A 56 -5.48 -6.68 13.12
CA MET A 56 -4.89 -7.77 12.35
C MET A 56 -3.37 -7.70 12.24
N ILE A 57 -2.73 -6.58 12.65
CA ILE A 57 -1.26 -6.47 12.64
C ILE A 57 -0.69 -7.66 13.41
N PRO A 58 0.07 -8.55 12.75
CA PRO A 58 0.68 -9.66 13.45
C PRO A 58 1.74 -9.10 14.39
N GLY A 59 1.67 -9.48 15.68
CA GLY A 59 2.78 -9.28 16.59
C GLY A 59 3.95 -10.17 16.17
N GLY A 60 5.10 -9.58 15.84
CA GLY A 60 6.27 -10.31 15.35
C GLY A 60 7.50 -9.42 15.16
N ALA A 61 8.64 -10.04 14.87
CA ALA A 61 9.95 -9.38 14.70
C ALA A 61 10.04 -8.40 13.51
N THR A 62 8.93 -8.13 12.83
CA THR A 62 8.76 -7.09 11.82
C THR A 62 8.67 -5.69 12.40
N GLU A 63 8.62 -5.53 13.73
CA GLU A 63 9.13 -4.31 14.36
C GLU A 63 10.55 -4.08 13.90
N ASN A 64 10.69 -3.24 12.87
CA ASN A 64 11.91 -2.59 12.40
C ASN A 64 13.13 -3.08 13.20
N LEU A 65 13.82 -4.12 12.72
CA LEU A 65 15.03 -4.63 13.37
C LEU A 65 16.02 -3.49 13.67
N GLU A 66 15.98 -2.43 12.84
CA GLU A 66 16.66 -1.16 13.08
C GLU A 66 16.21 -0.40 14.34
N ALA A 67 14.91 -0.31 14.63
CA ALA A 67 14.37 0.34 15.82
C ALA A 67 14.71 -0.44 17.10
N GLN A 68 14.61 -1.78 17.06
CA GLN A 68 15.03 -2.63 18.18
C GLN A 68 16.54 -2.53 18.44
N ARG A 69 17.36 -2.49 17.38
CA ARG A 69 18.81 -2.22 17.47
C ARG A 69 19.11 -0.84 18.05
N LEU A 70 18.36 0.19 17.66
CA LEU A 70 18.54 1.56 18.14
C LEU A 70 18.18 1.69 19.63
N ALA A 71 17.11 1.03 20.08
CA ALA A 71 16.65 1.06 21.46
C ALA A 71 17.55 0.26 22.42
N GLN A 72 18.06 -0.91 22.01
CA GLN A 72 18.87 -1.78 22.86
C GLN A 72 20.38 -1.46 22.80
N GLY A 73 20.82 -0.63 21.85
CA GLY A 73 22.20 -0.14 21.74
C GLY A 73 23.22 -1.19 21.27
N LYS A 74 24.51 -0.83 21.32
CA LYS A 74 25.64 -1.62 20.76
C LYS A 74 25.87 -3.00 21.39
N LYS A 75 25.22 -3.32 22.52
CA LYS A 75 25.36 -4.61 23.24
C LYS A 75 24.18 -5.57 23.03
N SER A 76 23.27 -5.25 22.11
CA SER A 76 22.12 -6.10 21.78
C SER A 76 22.51 -7.32 20.95
N GLU A 77 21.73 -8.40 21.08
CA GLU A 77 21.84 -9.59 20.22
C GLU A 77 21.62 -9.27 18.73
N TRP A 78 20.88 -8.19 18.46
CA TRP A 78 20.62 -7.61 17.14
C TRP A 78 21.80 -6.80 16.55
N TYR A 79 22.91 -6.67 17.27
CA TYR A 79 24.15 -6.04 16.79
C TYR A 79 25.10 -7.06 16.12
N GLY A 80 24.70 -8.34 16.04
CA GLY A 80 25.45 -9.39 15.34
C GLY A 80 25.58 -9.14 13.83
N PHE A 81 26.61 -9.75 13.22
CA PHE A 81 26.94 -9.63 11.80
C PHE A 81 25.74 -9.92 10.87
N ASP A 82 24.90 -10.88 11.25
CA ASP A 82 23.72 -11.32 10.49
C ASP A 82 22.67 -10.20 10.32
N TYR A 83 22.56 -9.31 11.30
CA TYR A 83 21.56 -8.22 11.32
C TYR A 83 22.11 -6.88 10.83
N GLN A 84 23.44 -6.77 10.70
CA GLN A 84 24.11 -5.54 10.26
C GLN A 84 23.82 -5.20 8.78
N TYR A 85 23.37 -6.18 7.99
CA TYR A 85 23.13 -6.05 6.55
C TYR A 85 21.66 -6.18 6.13
N VAL A 86 20.73 -6.45 7.06
CA VAL A 86 19.28 -6.47 6.75
C VAL A 86 18.81 -5.08 6.28
N ALA A 87 19.51 -4.03 6.68
CA ALA A 87 19.29 -2.65 6.25
C ALA A 87 20.39 -2.09 5.33
N LYS A 88 21.13 -2.95 4.59
CA LYS A 88 21.92 -2.44 3.46
C LYS A 88 20.92 -1.92 2.44
N LYS A 89 20.82 -0.59 2.33
CA LYS A 89 20.17 0.08 1.19
C LYS A 89 20.55 -0.69 -0.07
N VAL A 90 19.54 -1.24 -0.75
CA VAL A 90 19.74 -1.87 -2.05
C VAL A 90 20.59 -0.92 -2.89
N ALA A 91 21.66 -1.42 -3.49
CA ALA A 91 22.51 -0.59 -4.32
C ALA A 91 21.62 0.14 -5.35
N PRO A 92 21.80 1.46 -5.57
CA PRO A 92 20.89 2.25 -6.42
C PRO A 92 20.82 1.76 -7.86
N THR A 93 21.75 0.89 -8.27
CA THR A 93 21.89 0.32 -9.60
C THR A 93 21.37 -1.13 -9.59
N PHE A 94 20.05 -1.30 -9.64
CA PHE A 94 19.44 -2.57 -9.99
C PHE A 94 19.06 -2.53 -11.48
N LYS A 95 19.53 -3.52 -12.24
CA LYS A 95 19.15 -3.66 -13.66
C LYS A 95 17.67 -3.98 -13.74
N ILE A 96 16.90 -3.14 -14.42
CA ILE A 96 15.50 -3.42 -14.73
C ILE A 96 15.48 -4.27 -16.01
N PRO A 97 14.92 -5.49 -15.98
CA PRO A 97 14.84 -6.34 -17.16
C PRO A 97 14.16 -5.64 -18.34
N SER A 98 14.58 -5.95 -19.57
CA SER A 98 13.88 -5.45 -20.75
C SER A 98 12.43 -5.94 -20.78
N GLY A 99 11.52 -5.00 -20.96
CA GLY A 99 10.08 -5.28 -20.93
C GLY A 99 9.25 -4.07 -20.59
N GLU A 100 7.94 -4.24 -20.72
CA GLU A 100 6.94 -3.21 -20.44
C GLU A 100 6.02 -3.71 -19.34
N LEU A 101 5.78 -2.86 -18.34
CA LEU A 101 4.85 -3.12 -17.26
C LEU A 101 3.95 -1.90 -17.08
N TYR A 102 2.64 -2.15 -17.11
CA TYR A 102 1.65 -1.18 -16.69
C TYR A 102 0.98 -1.69 -15.41
N THR A 103 1.03 -0.88 -14.36
CA THR A 103 0.32 -1.15 -13.10
C THR A 103 -0.63 -0.02 -12.79
N ARG A 104 -1.73 -0.34 -12.11
CA ARG A 104 -2.77 0.61 -11.75
C ARG A 104 -3.04 0.52 -10.26
N LEU A 105 -3.38 1.65 -9.67
CA LEU A 105 -3.72 1.76 -8.26
C LEU A 105 -4.91 2.72 -8.10
N GLU A 106 -5.73 2.49 -7.09
CA GLU A 106 -6.77 3.45 -6.70
C GLU A 106 -6.15 4.51 -5.78
N SER A 107 -5.95 5.71 -6.29
CA SER A 107 -5.58 6.87 -5.46
C SER A 107 -6.84 7.55 -4.91
N GLY A 108 -6.68 8.41 -3.90
CA GLY A 108 -7.79 9.27 -3.40
C GLY A 108 -8.36 10.25 -4.45
N LYS A 109 -7.76 10.31 -5.64
CA LYS A 109 -8.25 11.07 -6.80
C LYS A 109 -8.86 10.20 -7.91
N GLY A 110 -8.82 8.87 -7.79
CA GLY A 110 -9.19 7.92 -8.84
C GLY A 110 -8.01 7.04 -9.26
N GLU A 111 -8.13 6.37 -10.40
CA GLU A 111 -7.09 5.53 -10.98
C GLU A 111 -5.78 6.30 -11.25
N ILE A 112 -4.69 5.80 -10.69
CA ILE A 112 -3.33 6.20 -11.05
C ILE A 112 -2.64 5.01 -11.72
N GLY A 113 -2.26 5.19 -12.98
CA GLY A 113 -1.49 4.23 -13.75
C GLY A 113 -0.02 4.61 -13.79
N ILE A 114 0.86 3.63 -13.61
CA ILE A 114 2.30 3.79 -13.79
C ILE A 114 2.72 2.83 -14.90
N PHE A 115 3.31 3.39 -15.96
CA PHE A 115 3.93 2.64 -17.04
C PHE A 115 5.44 2.70 -16.89
N ILE A 116 6.08 1.54 -16.91
CA ILE A 116 7.53 1.38 -16.81
C ILE A 116 8.00 0.56 -18.00
N GLN A 117 9.04 1.04 -18.68
CA GLN A 117 9.74 0.31 -19.73
C GLN A 117 11.19 0.13 -19.30
N GLY A 118 11.63 -1.11 -19.22
CA GLY A 118 13.02 -1.48 -18.97
C GLY A 118 13.76 -1.70 -20.28
N ASN A 119 15.03 -1.29 -20.32
CA ASN A 119 15.92 -1.44 -21.47
C ASN A 119 17.17 -2.28 -21.17
N ASP A 120 17.20 -3.04 -20.05
CA ASP A 120 18.38 -3.77 -19.55
C ASP A 120 19.63 -2.89 -19.23
N ASP A 121 19.47 -1.56 -19.25
CA ASP A 121 20.52 -0.58 -18.95
C ASP A 121 20.77 -0.43 -17.43
N VAL A 122 21.99 -0.03 -17.06
CA VAL A 122 22.48 0.19 -15.68
C VAL A 122 22.40 1.66 -15.31
#